data_AF-A0A4Q4TJL8-F1
#
_entry.id   AF-A0A4Q4TJL8-F1
#
_cell.length_a   1.000
_cell.length_b   1.000
_cell.length_c   1.000
_cell.angle_alpha   90.00
_cell.angle_beta   90.00
_cell.angle_gamma   90.00
#
_symmetry.space_group_name_H-M   'P 1'
#
loop_
_entity.id
_entity.type
_entity.pdbx_description
1 polymer ?
#
loop_
_entity_poly.entity_id
_entity_poly.type
_entity_poly.pdbx_seq_one_letter_code
_entity_poly.pdbx_strand_id
1 'polypeptide(L)'
;MAPAKFKTQLEASSYHAPGGGELYKPLREKIVRQALEQGYHEATMMEHGVVWADDQDPWGHIMNAGFPHYASACNFRLFESFEEHLKDKFQDLMKVRGIGVIVKSSTLDIKRPVSYPDSIIVANRVDEVKPDRYHVTTTMWSLRQQVPVAESNGWVVFFDYSKGKPANLIEAGGVYANLHAALCELSKVSNQKRAEWEQAHPKKPRVAKL
;
A
#
# COMPACT_ATOMS: atom_id res chain seq x y z
N MET A 1 -15.54 10.41 -11.33
CA MET A 1 -16.83 10.64 -10.64
C MET A 1 -16.75 11.99 -9.95
N ALA A 2 -17.87 12.68 -9.71
CA ALA A 2 -17.87 13.87 -8.87
C ALA A 2 -17.50 13.47 -7.42
N PRO A 3 -16.76 14.30 -6.67
CA PRO A 3 -16.42 14.00 -5.28
C PRO A 3 -17.67 13.80 -4.42
N ALA A 4 -17.55 13.01 -3.35
CA ALA A 4 -18.61 12.86 -2.36
C ALA A 4 -19.08 14.23 -1.82
N LYS A 5 -20.40 14.43 -1.75
CA LYS A 5 -21.04 15.65 -1.27
C LYS A 5 -21.44 15.48 0.20
N PHE A 6 -20.83 16.28 1.08
CA PHE A 6 -21.18 16.37 2.50
C PHE A 6 -22.03 17.63 2.73
N LYS A 7 -22.92 17.62 3.73
CA LYS A 7 -23.81 18.76 4.01
C LYS A 7 -23.15 19.77 4.94
N THR A 8 -22.22 19.35 5.79
CA THR A 8 -21.50 20.23 6.73
C THR A 8 -19.98 19.99 6.69
N GLN A 9 -19.20 20.94 7.22
CA GLN A 9 -17.75 20.77 7.36
C GLN A 9 -17.39 19.66 8.35
N LEU A 10 -18.17 19.53 9.43
CA LEU A 10 -17.98 18.47 10.42
C LEU A 10 -18.20 17.08 9.81
N GLU A 11 -19.23 16.93 8.98
CA GLU A 11 -19.48 15.71 8.20
C GLU A 11 -18.36 15.40 7.20
N ALA A 12 -17.78 16.44 6.60
CA ALA A 12 -16.71 16.29 5.62
C ALA A 12 -15.37 15.92 6.26
N SER A 13 -15.14 16.33 7.51
CA SER A 13 -13.87 16.20 8.24
C SER A 13 -13.31 14.79 8.19
N SER A 14 -12.02 14.69 7.87
CA SER A 14 -11.21 13.47 7.99
C SER A 14 -10.71 13.20 9.41
N TYR A 15 -10.93 14.15 10.32
CA TYR A 15 -10.79 13.92 11.77
C TYR A 15 -12.04 13.20 12.26
N HIS A 16 -12.06 11.89 12.02
CA HIS A 16 -13.23 11.06 12.31
C HIS A 16 -13.56 11.07 13.81
N ALA A 17 -14.85 11.12 14.13
CA ALA A 17 -15.33 10.80 15.47
C ALA A 17 -14.93 9.35 15.84
N PRO A 18 -14.85 9.01 17.14
CA PRO A 18 -14.62 7.63 17.58
C PRO A 18 -15.65 6.68 16.94
N GLY A 19 -15.24 5.92 15.92
CA GLY A 19 -16.14 5.20 15.00
C GLY A 19 -15.76 5.33 13.52
N GLY A 20 -14.82 6.22 13.16
CA GLY A 20 -14.25 6.27 11.80
C GLY A 20 -15.11 6.98 10.75
N GLY A 21 -16.07 7.81 11.20
CA GLY A 21 -16.92 8.66 10.37
C GLY A 21 -17.96 7.89 9.56
N GLU A 22 -19.22 7.91 9.99
CA GLU A 22 -20.32 7.15 9.34
C GLU A 22 -20.48 7.46 7.85
N LEU A 23 -20.22 8.71 7.42
CA LEU A 23 -20.30 9.09 6.01
C LEU A 23 -19.10 8.60 5.17
N TYR A 24 -17.96 8.32 5.81
CA TYR A 24 -16.81 7.73 5.15
C TYR A 24 -16.90 6.21 5.05
N LYS A 25 -17.70 5.56 5.90
CA LYS A 25 -17.90 4.10 5.88
C LYS A 25 -18.28 3.54 4.49
N PRO A 26 -19.31 4.04 3.77
CA PRO A 26 -19.63 3.51 2.45
C PRO A 26 -18.55 3.84 1.39
N LEU A 27 -17.83 4.95 1.55
CA LEU A 27 -16.72 5.33 0.67
C LEU A 27 -15.53 4.37 0.82
N ARG A 28 -15.22 4.02 2.07
CA ARG A 28 -14.20 3.05 2.48
C ARG A 28 -14.52 1.66 1.97
N GLU A 29 -15.72 1.15 2.28
CA GLU A 29 -16.16 -0.20 1.87
C GLU A 29 -16.08 -0.37 0.35
N LYS A 30 -16.46 0.66 -0.41
CA LYS A 30 -16.36 0.63 -1.88
C LYS A 30 -14.91 0.52 -2.35
N ILE A 31 -13.99 1.32 -1.80
CA ILE A 31 -12.57 1.31 -2.20
C ILE A 31 -11.89 0.01 -1.78
N VAL A 32 -12.14 -0.46 -0.55
CA VAL A 32 -11.59 -1.74 -0.06
C VAL A 32 -12.04 -2.88 -0.97
N ARG A 33 -13.35 -2.99 -1.28
CA ARG A 33 -13.86 -4.01 -2.20
C ARG A 33 -13.16 -3.94 -3.55
N GLN A 34 -13.06 -2.75 -4.14
CA GLN A 34 -12.40 -2.56 -5.45
C GLN A 34 -10.90 -2.92 -5.41
N ALA A 35 -10.21 -2.62 -4.31
CA ALA A 35 -8.80 -2.97 -4.14
C ALA A 35 -8.62 -4.49 -4.01
N LEU A 36 -9.49 -5.17 -3.26
CA LEU A 36 -9.45 -6.64 -3.14
C LEU A 36 -9.68 -7.34 -4.48
N GLU A 37 -10.62 -6.83 -5.29
CA GLU A 37 -10.87 -7.32 -6.66
C GLU A 37 -9.65 -7.13 -7.58
N GLN A 38 -8.83 -6.09 -7.35
CA GLN A 38 -7.60 -5.82 -8.11
C GLN A 38 -6.36 -6.59 -7.57
N GLY A 39 -6.56 -7.48 -6.61
CA GLY A 39 -5.49 -8.31 -6.05
C GLY A 39 -4.67 -7.67 -4.94
N TYR A 40 -5.11 -6.54 -4.36
CA TYR A 40 -4.48 -6.01 -3.14
C TYR A 40 -4.89 -6.84 -1.92
N HIS A 41 -4.04 -6.88 -0.90
CA HIS A 41 -4.26 -7.73 0.28
C HIS A 41 -4.73 -6.91 1.48
N GLU A 42 -5.85 -7.31 2.10
CA GLU A 42 -6.48 -6.58 3.21
C GLU A 42 -5.53 -6.36 4.39
N ALA A 43 -4.73 -7.36 4.78
CA ALA A 43 -3.81 -7.25 5.90
C ALA A 43 -2.81 -6.08 5.73
N THR A 44 -2.48 -5.71 4.49
CA THR A 44 -1.56 -4.59 4.20
C THR A 44 -2.24 -3.22 4.25
N MET A 45 -3.57 -3.18 4.21
CA MET A 45 -4.31 -1.94 4.02
C MET A 45 -4.24 -1.04 5.26
N MET A 46 -4.06 0.24 5.04
CA MET A 46 -4.22 1.27 6.06
C MET A 46 -5.12 2.39 5.55
N GLU A 47 -5.70 3.14 6.49
CA GLU A 47 -6.37 4.39 6.21
C GLU A 47 -5.63 5.54 6.87
N HIS A 48 -5.39 6.60 6.10
CA HIS A 48 -4.88 7.86 6.61
C HIS A 48 -5.95 8.94 6.46
N GLY A 49 -6.45 9.48 7.57
CA GLY A 49 -7.23 10.72 7.52
C GLY A 49 -6.30 11.88 7.23
N VAL A 50 -6.50 12.59 6.13
CA VAL A 50 -5.66 13.76 5.79
C VAL A 50 -5.75 14.76 6.93
N VAL A 51 -4.62 15.09 7.53
CA VAL A 51 -4.45 16.06 8.60
C VAL A 51 -4.16 17.41 7.96
N TRP A 52 -5.06 18.36 8.14
CA TRP A 52 -4.94 19.71 7.57
C TRP A 52 -3.62 20.41 7.94
N ALA A 53 -3.16 20.25 9.19
CA ALA A 53 -1.97 20.92 9.70
C ALA A 53 -0.66 20.23 9.32
N ASP A 54 -0.67 18.89 9.23
CA ASP A 54 0.56 18.09 9.10
C ASP A 54 0.79 17.62 7.66
N ASP A 55 -0.28 17.35 6.90
CA ASP A 55 -0.15 16.77 5.57
C ASP A 55 -0.20 17.82 4.46
N GLN A 56 -0.88 18.96 4.67
CA GLN A 56 -1.04 19.95 3.61
C GLN A 56 0.10 20.95 3.58
N ASP A 57 0.54 21.27 2.37
CA ASP A 57 1.48 22.36 2.13
C ASP A 57 0.75 23.69 1.81
N PRO A 58 1.48 24.81 1.67
CA PRO A 58 0.89 26.12 1.35
C PRO A 58 0.15 26.19 0.00
N TRP A 59 0.28 25.19 -0.88
CA TRP A 59 -0.45 25.10 -2.14
C TRP A 59 -1.82 24.42 -1.97
N GLY A 60 -2.16 24.01 -0.75
CA GLY A 60 -3.49 23.56 -0.38
C GLY A 60 -3.78 22.11 -0.77
N HIS A 61 -2.75 21.29 -0.97
CA HIS A 61 -2.86 19.84 -1.15
C HIS A 61 -1.88 19.11 -0.25
N ILE A 62 -2.03 17.78 -0.14
CA ILE A 62 -1.06 16.91 0.52
C ILE A 62 0.33 17.20 -0.07
N MET A 63 1.30 17.46 0.79
CA MET A 63 2.68 17.65 0.41
C MET A 63 3.21 16.41 -0.30
N ASN A 64 4.06 16.58 -1.30
CA ASN A 64 4.61 15.45 -2.06
C ASN A 64 5.32 14.42 -1.16
N ALA A 65 5.95 14.88 -0.07
CA ALA A 65 6.64 14.02 0.91
C ALA A 65 5.69 13.18 1.79
N GLY A 66 4.40 13.49 1.83
CA GLY A 66 3.39 12.73 2.58
C GLY A 66 3.12 11.36 1.95
N PHE A 67 3.10 11.27 0.61
CA PHE A 67 2.81 9.99 -0.06
C PHE A 67 3.84 8.88 0.24
N PRO A 68 5.17 9.11 0.20
CA PRO A 68 6.14 8.13 0.67
C PRO A 68 5.92 7.71 2.13
N HIS A 69 5.53 8.64 3.02
CA HIS A 69 5.25 8.31 4.42
C HIS A 69 4.07 7.35 4.55
N TYR A 70 2.98 7.58 3.82
CA TYR A 70 1.83 6.67 3.79
C TYR A 70 2.21 5.30 3.20
N ALA A 71 3.05 5.27 2.17
CA ALA A 71 3.57 4.02 1.62
C ALA A 71 4.42 3.25 2.64
N SER A 72 5.25 3.93 3.42
CA SER A 72 6.05 3.32 4.48
C SER A 72 5.20 2.69 5.58
N ALA A 73 4.13 3.35 6.01
CA ALA A 73 3.19 2.79 6.99
C ALA A 73 2.47 1.53 6.43
N CYS A 74 2.04 1.56 5.17
CA CYS A 74 1.46 0.39 4.49
C CYS A 74 2.47 -0.76 4.32
N ASN A 75 3.73 -0.46 4.00
CA ASN A 75 4.81 -1.45 3.96
C ASN A 75 5.05 -2.11 5.31
N PHE A 76 4.97 -1.35 6.41
CA PHE A 76 5.13 -1.92 7.73
C PHE A 76 4.07 -2.98 8.05
N ARG A 77 2.81 -2.75 7.66
CA ARG A 77 1.74 -3.76 7.79
C ARG A 77 2.02 -5.03 6.97
N LEU A 78 2.62 -4.88 5.78
CA LEU A 78 3.09 -6.04 5.02
C LEU A 78 4.20 -6.78 5.78
N PHE A 79 5.15 -6.07 6.39
CA PHE A 79 6.19 -6.72 7.21
C PHE A 79 5.60 -7.43 8.42
N GLU A 80 4.62 -6.82 9.10
CA GLU A 80 3.89 -7.45 10.20
C GLU A 80 3.17 -8.73 9.79
N SER A 81 2.62 -8.79 8.57
CA SER A 81 2.02 -10.04 8.06
C SER A 81 3.02 -11.19 7.89
N PHE A 82 4.34 -10.93 7.91
CA PHE A 82 5.35 -11.98 7.87
C PHE A 82 5.43 -12.78 9.18
N GLU A 83 4.81 -12.30 10.27
CA GLU A 83 4.81 -12.97 11.58
C GLU A 83 4.30 -14.41 11.47
N GLU A 84 3.25 -14.64 10.68
CA GLU A 84 2.69 -15.97 10.48
C GLU A 84 3.71 -16.94 9.88
N HIS A 85 4.66 -16.47 9.06
CA HIS A 85 5.64 -17.31 8.37
C HIS A 85 6.99 -17.38 9.11
N LEU A 86 7.38 -16.28 9.75
CA LEU A 86 8.67 -16.16 10.44
C LEU A 86 8.65 -16.71 11.87
N LYS A 87 7.48 -16.86 12.50
CA LYS A 87 7.34 -17.42 13.85
C LYS A 87 8.29 -16.74 14.85
N ASP A 88 9.16 -17.49 15.51
CA ASP A 88 10.16 -16.98 16.47
C ASP A 88 11.14 -15.97 15.84
N LYS A 89 11.37 -16.04 14.52
CA LYS A 89 12.24 -15.10 13.78
C LYS A 89 11.58 -13.79 13.39
N PHE A 90 10.28 -13.62 13.64
CA PHE A 90 9.61 -12.36 13.36
C PHE A 90 10.19 -11.21 14.21
N GLN A 91 10.42 -11.45 15.50
CA GLN A 91 11.02 -10.45 16.39
C GLN A 91 12.45 -10.11 16.00
N ASP A 92 13.19 -11.06 15.42
CA ASP A 92 14.51 -10.81 14.86
C ASP A 92 14.44 -9.88 13.64
N LEU A 93 13.48 -10.09 12.73
CA LEU A 93 13.22 -9.18 11.59
C LEU A 93 12.92 -7.75 12.08
N MET A 94 11.99 -7.60 13.03
CA MET A 94 11.55 -6.28 13.52
C MET A 94 12.64 -5.53 14.28
N LYS A 95 13.57 -6.26 14.92
CA LYS A 95 14.72 -5.69 15.64
C LYS A 95 16.00 -5.67 14.80
N VAL A 96 15.91 -6.02 13.51
CA VAL A 96 17.03 -6.05 12.56
C VAL A 96 18.20 -6.93 13.06
N ARG A 97 17.88 -8.09 13.62
CA ARG A 97 18.84 -9.10 14.09
C ARG A 97 19.03 -10.17 13.03
N GLY A 98 20.08 -10.06 12.23
CA GLY A 98 20.31 -10.96 11.10
C GLY A 98 19.64 -10.44 9.83
N ILE A 99 18.57 -11.10 9.37
CA ILE A 99 17.86 -10.71 8.14
C ILE A 99 16.83 -9.63 8.46
N GLY A 100 16.88 -8.50 7.75
CA GLY A 100 15.88 -7.43 7.78
C GLY A 100 15.44 -7.02 6.37
N VAL A 101 14.60 -5.99 6.26
CA VAL A 101 14.09 -5.47 4.97
C VAL A 101 14.65 -4.08 4.66
N ILE A 102 14.88 -3.80 3.38
CA ILE A 102 15.30 -2.50 2.87
C ILE A 102 14.50 -2.19 1.59
N VAL A 103 13.89 -1.01 1.51
CA VAL A 103 13.35 -0.49 0.25
C VAL A 103 14.52 -0.04 -0.62
N LYS A 104 14.90 -0.85 -1.62
CA LYS A 104 16.08 -0.63 -2.48
C LYS A 104 15.83 0.44 -3.55
N SER A 105 14.61 0.50 -4.07
CA SER A 105 14.22 1.47 -5.09
C SER A 105 12.73 1.69 -5.04
N SER A 106 12.28 2.91 -5.28
CA SER A 106 10.86 3.25 -5.43
C SER A 106 10.68 4.35 -6.48
N THR A 107 9.62 4.23 -7.28
CA THR A 107 9.06 5.33 -8.06
C THR A 107 7.76 5.80 -7.41
N LEU A 108 7.36 7.05 -7.64
CA LEU A 108 6.11 7.61 -7.14
C LEU A 108 5.46 8.45 -8.23
N ASP A 109 4.27 8.03 -8.65
CA ASP A 109 3.41 8.76 -9.57
C ASP A 109 2.26 9.42 -8.80
N ILE A 110 2.33 10.74 -8.61
CA ILE A 110 1.23 11.54 -8.04
C ILE A 110 0.28 11.88 -9.19
N LYS A 111 -0.90 11.24 -9.19
CA LYS A 111 -1.87 11.28 -10.29
C LYS A 111 -2.85 12.44 -10.15
N ARG A 112 -3.20 12.84 -8.92
CA ARG A 112 -4.19 13.88 -8.60
C ARG A 112 -3.84 14.60 -7.29
N PRO A 113 -4.11 15.92 -7.19
CA PRO A 113 -4.04 16.60 -5.90
C PRO A 113 -5.15 16.08 -4.97
N VAL A 114 -4.84 16.02 -3.69
CA VAL A 114 -5.77 15.70 -2.61
C VAL A 114 -5.59 16.74 -1.52
N SER A 115 -6.69 17.14 -0.89
CA SER A 115 -6.70 18.16 0.14
C SER A 115 -7.61 17.74 1.27
N TYR A 116 -7.34 18.24 2.46
CA TYR A 116 -8.29 18.22 3.55
C TYR A 116 -9.62 18.88 3.14
N PRO A 117 -10.77 18.36 3.60
CA PRO A 117 -10.87 17.08 4.31
C PRO A 117 -10.93 15.91 3.33
N ASP A 118 -10.17 14.85 3.54
CA ASP A 118 -10.26 13.58 2.77
C ASP A 118 -9.58 12.46 3.57
N SER A 119 -9.81 11.21 3.20
CA SER A 119 -9.09 10.08 3.76
C SER A 119 -8.54 9.22 2.63
N ILE A 120 -7.34 8.68 2.83
CA ILE A 120 -6.62 7.89 1.84
C ILE A 120 -6.59 6.44 2.31
N ILE A 121 -7.08 5.52 1.49
CA ILE A 121 -6.76 4.10 1.63
C ILE A 121 -5.44 3.85 0.92
N VAL A 122 -4.54 3.13 1.58
CA VAL A 122 -3.26 2.71 1.03
C VAL A 122 -3.18 1.20 1.12
N ALA A 123 -2.81 0.52 0.04
CA ALA A 123 -2.69 -0.93 0.01
C ALA A 123 -1.49 -1.37 -0.81
N ASN A 124 -0.91 -2.51 -0.42
CA ASN A 124 0.17 -3.16 -1.14
C ASN A 124 -0.34 -4.36 -1.95
N ARG A 125 0.28 -4.55 -3.11
CA ARG A 125 0.22 -5.76 -3.92
C ARG A 125 1.63 -6.21 -4.25
N VAL A 126 1.96 -7.47 -3.95
CA VAL A 126 3.25 -8.06 -4.31
C VAL A 126 3.16 -8.56 -5.76
N ASP A 127 3.98 -8.00 -6.65
CA ASP A 127 3.87 -8.29 -8.09
C ASP A 127 4.86 -9.36 -8.56
N GLU A 128 6.07 -9.40 -8.00
CA GLU A 128 7.13 -10.34 -8.40
C GLU A 128 7.95 -10.72 -7.16
N VAL A 129 8.38 -11.97 -7.06
CA VAL A 129 9.21 -12.45 -5.94
C VAL A 129 10.45 -13.15 -6.50
N LYS A 130 11.60 -12.77 -5.94
CA LYS A 130 12.92 -13.32 -6.20
C LYS A 130 13.50 -13.86 -4.89
N PRO A 131 14.56 -14.68 -4.94
CA PRO A 131 15.12 -15.29 -3.74
C PRO A 131 15.53 -14.29 -2.65
N ASP A 132 15.95 -13.08 -3.03
CA ASP A 132 16.46 -12.04 -2.13
C ASP A 132 15.56 -10.80 -1.99
N ARG A 133 14.47 -10.71 -2.76
CA ARG A 133 13.66 -9.49 -2.86
C ARG A 133 12.30 -9.73 -3.48
N TYR A 134 11.41 -8.77 -3.31
CA TYR A 134 10.14 -8.74 -4.01
C TYR A 134 9.85 -7.35 -4.57
N HIS A 135 9.09 -7.31 -5.66
CA HIS A 135 8.53 -6.11 -6.22
C HIS A 135 7.14 -5.87 -5.62
N VAL A 136 6.87 -4.63 -5.21
CA VAL A 136 5.60 -4.23 -4.62
C VAL A 136 5.05 -3.02 -5.36
N THR A 137 3.74 -3.03 -5.60
CA THR A 137 2.95 -1.87 -6.00
C THR A 137 2.13 -1.41 -4.80
N THR A 138 2.34 -0.19 -4.35
CA THR A 138 1.54 0.51 -3.36
C THR A 138 0.62 1.50 -4.06
N THR A 139 -0.69 1.38 -3.88
CA THR A 139 -1.65 2.32 -4.47
C THR A 139 -2.40 3.05 -3.37
N MET A 140 -2.66 4.34 -3.62
CA MET A 140 -3.30 5.26 -2.69
C MET A 140 -4.58 5.79 -3.34
N TRP A 141 -5.72 5.60 -2.67
CA TRP A 141 -7.03 6.02 -3.16
C TRP A 141 -7.63 7.07 -2.24
N SER A 142 -8.12 8.15 -2.83
CA SER A 142 -8.94 9.12 -2.11
C SER A 142 -10.34 8.55 -1.88
N LEU A 143 -10.82 8.61 -0.64
CA LEU A 143 -12.19 8.22 -0.30
C LEU A 143 -13.20 9.23 -0.85
N ARG A 144 -12.88 10.53 -0.94
CA ARG A 144 -13.83 11.48 -1.53
C ARG A 144 -13.90 11.42 -3.05
N GLN A 145 -12.76 11.28 -3.73
CA GLN A 145 -12.68 11.24 -5.20
C GLN A 145 -12.98 9.84 -5.75
N GLN A 146 -12.87 8.81 -4.91
CA GLN A 146 -13.14 7.41 -5.23
C GLN A 146 -12.28 6.89 -6.41
N VAL A 147 -11.02 7.30 -6.46
CA VAL A 147 -10.05 6.97 -7.51
C VAL A 147 -8.62 6.89 -6.96
N PRO A 148 -7.69 6.17 -7.62
CA PRO A 148 -6.27 6.25 -7.31
C PRO A 148 -5.77 7.69 -7.47
N VAL A 149 -5.07 8.20 -6.46
CA VAL A 149 -4.50 9.56 -6.42
C VAL A 149 -2.98 9.54 -6.47
N ALA A 150 -2.37 8.46 -6.01
CA ALA A 150 -0.95 8.21 -6.16
C ALA A 150 -0.67 6.70 -6.25
N GLU A 151 0.47 6.36 -6.83
CA GLU A 151 0.95 4.98 -6.92
C GLU A 151 2.46 4.97 -6.78
N SER A 152 2.97 4.08 -5.96
CA SER A 152 4.39 3.81 -5.82
C SER A 152 4.66 2.37 -6.21
N ASN A 153 5.78 2.13 -6.88
CA ASN A 153 6.26 0.77 -7.13
C ASN A 153 7.75 0.68 -6.84
N GLY A 154 8.22 -0.47 -6.41
CA GLY A 154 9.58 -0.60 -5.95
C GLY A 154 10.02 -2.01 -5.59
N TRP A 155 11.31 -2.14 -5.32
CA TRP A 155 11.92 -3.38 -4.84
C TRP A 155 12.22 -3.29 -3.35
N VAL A 156 11.74 -4.27 -2.60
CA VAL A 156 12.12 -4.49 -1.21
C VAL A 156 13.04 -5.70 -1.15
N VAL A 157 14.21 -5.53 -0.55
CA VAL A 157 15.26 -6.55 -0.46
C VAL A 157 15.34 -7.07 0.97
N PHE A 158 15.44 -8.38 1.13
CA PHE A 158 15.86 -9.00 2.37
C PHE A 158 17.38 -8.89 2.47
N PHE A 159 17.89 -8.26 3.52
CA PHE A 159 19.30 -7.98 3.69
C PHE A 159 19.81 -8.65 4.97
N ASP A 160 20.88 -9.44 4.85
CA ASP A 160 21.57 -10.05 5.99
C ASP A 160 22.55 -9.03 6.56
N TYR A 161 22.16 -8.36 7.64
CA TYR A 161 22.96 -7.33 8.30
C TYR A 161 24.19 -7.90 8.99
N SER A 162 24.19 -9.19 9.35
CA SER A 162 25.36 -9.86 9.91
C SER A 162 26.44 -10.12 8.85
N LYS A 163 26.03 -10.27 7.57
CA LYS A 163 26.94 -10.54 6.45
C LYS A 163 27.14 -9.34 5.51
N GLY A 164 26.38 -8.27 5.67
CA GLY A 164 26.46 -7.08 4.83
C GLY A 164 26.08 -7.32 3.37
N LYS A 165 25.14 -8.24 3.08
CA LYS A 165 24.71 -8.56 1.71
C LYS A 165 23.24 -8.96 1.63
N PRO A 166 22.60 -8.90 0.43
CA PRO A 166 21.28 -9.47 0.23
C PRO A 166 21.20 -10.94 0.68
N ALA A 167 20.09 -11.28 1.34
CA ALA A 167 19.83 -12.60 1.89
C ALA A 167 18.97 -13.40 0.91
N ASN A 168 19.50 -14.49 0.37
CA ASN A 168 18.68 -15.46 -0.35
C ASN A 168 17.84 -16.24 0.67
N LEU A 169 16.53 -16.00 0.72
CA LEU A 169 15.61 -16.62 1.68
C LEU A 169 15.47 -18.14 1.47
N ILE A 170 15.65 -18.63 0.24
CA ILE A 170 15.62 -20.06 -0.07
C ILE A 170 16.84 -20.74 0.55
N GLU A 171 18.03 -20.16 0.36
CA GLU A 171 19.29 -20.66 0.94
C GLU A 171 19.33 -20.54 2.47
N ALA A 172 18.73 -19.47 3.02
CA ALA A 172 18.62 -19.30 4.47
C ALA A 172 17.77 -20.41 5.13
N GLY A 173 16.89 -21.06 4.37
CA GLY A 173 16.13 -22.22 4.79
C GLY A 173 15.12 -21.95 5.90
N GLY A 174 14.51 -23.01 6.41
CA GLY A 174 13.56 -22.96 7.53
C GLY A 174 12.43 -21.95 7.33
N VAL A 175 12.18 -21.10 8.33
CA VAL A 175 11.12 -20.09 8.30
C VAL A 175 11.29 -19.04 7.19
N TYR A 176 12.52 -18.78 6.74
CA TYR A 176 12.78 -17.85 5.65
C TYR A 176 12.37 -18.43 4.29
N ALA A 177 12.63 -19.72 4.07
CA ALA A 177 12.13 -20.42 2.88
C ALA A 177 10.59 -20.48 2.87
N ASN A 178 9.96 -20.64 4.04
CA ASN A 178 8.50 -20.57 4.19
C ASN A 178 7.96 -19.18 3.84
N LEU A 179 8.60 -18.11 4.32
CA LEU A 179 8.23 -16.73 3.95
C LEU A 179 8.36 -16.50 2.44
N HIS A 180 9.45 -16.96 1.82
CA HIS A 180 9.62 -16.85 0.37
C HIS A 180 8.49 -17.58 -0.38
N ALA A 181 8.17 -18.81 0.00
CA ALA A 181 7.09 -19.58 -0.61
C ALA A 181 5.73 -18.90 -0.46
N ALA A 182 5.44 -18.35 0.73
CA ALA A 182 4.22 -17.60 0.99
C ALA A 182 4.12 -16.32 0.14
N LEU A 183 5.21 -15.57 -0.02
CA LEU A 183 5.27 -14.41 -0.90
C LEU A 183 5.05 -14.78 -2.36
N CYS A 184 5.62 -15.90 -2.84
CA CYS A 184 5.38 -16.40 -4.19
C CYS A 184 3.90 -16.71 -4.43
N GLU A 185 3.24 -17.39 -3.49
CA GLU A 185 1.81 -17.69 -3.61
C GLU A 185 0.96 -16.41 -3.54
N LEU A 186 1.27 -15.50 -2.62
CA LEU A 186 0.63 -14.19 -2.54
C LEU A 186 0.73 -13.42 -3.87
N SER A 187 1.92 -13.40 -4.47
CA SER A 187 2.17 -12.75 -5.76
C SER A 187 1.39 -13.40 -6.90
N LYS A 188 1.34 -14.73 -6.95
CA LYS A 188 0.55 -15.47 -7.94
C LYS A 188 -0.93 -15.14 -7.84
N VAL A 189 -1.52 -15.22 -6.64
CA VAL A 189 -2.94 -14.89 -6.41
C VAL A 189 -3.24 -13.43 -6.75
N SER A 190 -2.36 -12.52 -6.34
CA SER A 190 -2.49 -11.08 -6.61
C SER A 190 -2.48 -10.78 -8.11
N ASN A 191 -1.56 -11.39 -8.85
CA ASN A 191 -1.44 -11.22 -10.29
C ASN A 191 -2.63 -11.83 -11.05
N GLN A 192 -3.14 -12.98 -10.61
CA GLN A 192 -4.35 -13.58 -11.18
C GLN A 192 -5.55 -12.64 -11.04
N LYS A 193 -5.83 -12.15 -9.83
CA LYS A 193 -6.93 -11.21 -9.58
C LYS A 193 -6.78 -9.92 -10.39
N ARG A 194 -5.55 -9.37 -10.47
CA ARG A 194 -5.28 -8.19 -11.30
C ARG A 194 -5.61 -8.45 -12.76
N ALA A 195 -5.17 -9.59 -13.31
CA ALA A 195 -5.43 -9.94 -14.72
C ALA A 195 -6.94 -10.11 -15.00
N GLU A 196 -7.67 -10.79 -14.11
CA GLU A 196 -9.13 -10.93 -14.19
C GLU A 196 -9.83 -9.56 -14.16
N TRP A 197 -9.40 -8.68 -13.26
CA TRP A 197 -9.93 -7.32 -13.16
C TRP A 197 -9.66 -6.49 -14.43
N GLU A 198 -8.44 -6.55 -14.97
CA GLU A 198 -8.07 -5.82 -16.20
C GLU A 198 -8.83 -6.32 -17.43
N GLN A 199 -9.10 -7.62 -17.51
CA GLN A 199 -9.95 -8.20 -18.57
C GLN A 199 -11.40 -7.73 -18.45
N ALA A 200 -11.94 -7.66 -17.23
CA ALA A 200 -13.30 -7.15 -16.99
C ALA A 200 -13.41 -5.62 -17.15
N HIS A 201 -12.31 -4.88 -17.02
CA HIS A 201 -12.25 -3.41 -17.06
C HIS A 201 -11.21 -2.92 -18.07
N PRO A 202 -11.39 -3.19 -19.38
CA PRO A 202 -10.42 -2.80 -20.39
C PRO A 202 -10.21 -1.29 -20.36
N LYS A 203 -8.93 -0.87 -20.25
CA LYS A 203 -8.56 0.55 -20.26
C LYS A 203 -9.02 1.17 -21.58
N LYS A 204 -9.81 2.24 -21.51
CA LYS A 204 -10.10 3.04 -22.71
C LYS A 204 -8.78 3.55 -23.29
N PRO A 205 -8.55 3.45 -24.61
CA PRO A 205 -7.36 4.01 -25.22
C PRO A 205 -7.26 5.49 -24.86
N ARG A 206 -6.09 5.88 -24.35
CA ARG A 206 -5.83 7.26 -23.97
C ARG A 206 -5.74 8.07 -25.26
N VAL A 207 -6.79 8.84 -25.58
CA VAL A 207 -6.71 9.84 -26.66
C VAL A 207 -5.65 10.84 -26.20
N ALA A 208 -4.50 10.83 -26.87
CA ALA A 208 -3.46 11.82 -26.62
C ALA A 208 -4.05 13.20 -26.95
N LYS A 209 -4.32 13.99 -25.92
CA LYS A 209 -4.50 15.44 -26.11
C LYS A 209 -3.09 16.02 -26.15
N LEU A 210 -2.63 16.32 -27.36
CA LEU A 210 -1.51 17.22 -27.63
C LEU A 210 -1.86 18.63 -27.14
#